data_AF-A0AAW9KUK0-F1
#
_entry.id   AF-A0AAW9KUK0-F1
#
_cell.length_a   1.000
_cell.length_b   1.000
_cell.length_c   1.000
_cell.angle_alpha   90.00
_cell.angle_beta   90.00
_cell.angle_gamma   90.00
#
_symmetry.space_group_name_H-M   'P 1'
#
loop_
_entity.id
_entity.type
_entity.pdbx_description
1 polymer ?
#
loop_
_entity_poly.entity_id
_entity_poly.type
_entity_poly.pdbx_seq_one_letter_code
_entity_poly.pdbx_strand_id
1 'polypeptide(L)'
;MPPSPIQTPARRSLLLLGSLAAGGMLAGCGMWPEEQKDKKPVLYLYPTRTMDLSVSLDYEGTLTYTYPTPQTQADGSVTWQVTAAPDGDLTDASGRHYPSLFWEGEGITILTQDEGFVVEADAATAFLEDKLSTLGLSEREAAEFITFWGPRIAERGRALVTFASEEFVRQAVYRFTDPSSGAEIVPDTFIRVYIVVGDAPQTAVREQKLVPAPARTGFTAVEWGGTAR
;
A
#
# COMPACT_ATOMS: atom_id res chain seq x y z
N MET A 1 3.04 -54.48 17.14
CA MET A 1 4.42 -54.96 16.84
C MET A 1 4.32 -56.40 16.36
N PRO A 2 5.12 -56.89 15.39
CA PRO A 2 6.38 -56.35 14.87
C PRO A 2 6.34 -56.23 13.31
N PRO A 3 7.46 -56.26 12.56
CA PRO A 3 8.00 -55.07 11.87
C PRO A 3 8.05 -55.19 10.33
N SER A 4 8.39 -54.08 9.67
CA SER A 4 8.84 -54.05 8.28
C SER A 4 10.14 -54.85 8.06
N PRO A 5 10.40 -55.33 6.83
CA PRO A 5 11.75 -55.36 6.28
C PRO A 5 11.80 -54.48 5.02
N ILE A 6 12.57 -53.39 5.05
CA ILE A 6 13.98 -53.29 4.62
C ILE A 6 14.15 -53.34 3.09
N GLN A 7 14.64 -52.20 2.62
CA GLN A 7 15.12 -51.83 1.29
C GLN A 7 16.14 -52.81 0.70
N THR A 8 16.28 -52.86 -0.64
CA THR A 8 17.48 -52.34 -1.36
C THR A 8 17.37 -52.53 -2.89
N PRO A 9 18.21 -51.81 -3.69
CA PRO A 9 17.85 -51.28 -5.01
C PRO A 9 18.61 -51.96 -6.17
N ALA A 10 18.14 -51.73 -7.40
CA ALA A 10 18.90 -51.83 -8.65
C ALA A 10 17.96 -51.27 -9.75
N ARG A 11 18.37 -50.58 -10.82
CA ARG A 11 19.62 -50.61 -11.56
C ARG A 11 19.63 -49.39 -12.50
N ARG A 12 20.82 -48.86 -12.74
CA ARG A 12 21.12 -47.77 -13.68
C ARG A 12 21.01 -48.21 -15.15
N SER A 13 20.67 -47.23 -15.99
CA SER A 13 21.07 -47.00 -17.40
C SER A 13 20.35 -47.74 -18.53
N LEU A 14 19.77 -46.98 -19.48
CA LEU A 14 20.27 -46.90 -20.87
C LEU A 14 19.65 -45.71 -21.64
N LEU A 15 20.49 -45.02 -22.42
CA LEU A 15 20.16 -43.96 -23.38
C LEU A 15 19.59 -44.53 -24.69
N LEU A 16 18.74 -43.76 -25.41
CA LEU A 16 19.03 -43.18 -26.75
C LEU A 16 17.76 -42.72 -27.50
N LEU A 17 17.80 -41.44 -27.87
CA LEU A 17 17.39 -40.79 -29.13
C LEU A 17 16.09 -41.19 -29.86
N GLY A 18 15.21 -40.20 -30.05
CA GLY A 18 14.20 -40.13 -31.11
C GLY A 18 13.78 -38.68 -31.35
N SER A 19 14.05 -38.18 -32.54
CA SER A 19 13.98 -36.77 -32.96
C SER A 19 12.65 -36.36 -33.62
N LEU A 20 12.43 -35.03 -33.68
CA LEU A 20 11.58 -34.24 -34.60
C LEU A 20 10.06 -34.18 -34.37
N ALA A 21 9.60 -33.00 -33.94
CA ALA A 21 8.61 -32.23 -34.70
C ALA A 21 8.70 -30.75 -34.33
N ALA A 22 8.98 -29.92 -35.34
CA ALA A 22 8.90 -28.48 -35.26
C ALA A 22 7.43 -28.06 -35.08
N GLY A 23 7.17 -27.28 -34.03
CA GLY A 23 5.90 -26.59 -33.81
C GLY A 23 6.22 -25.19 -33.31
N GLY A 24 6.46 -24.27 -34.25
CA GLY A 24 6.52 -22.84 -33.95
C GLY A 24 5.15 -22.40 -33.48
N MET A 25 4.95 -22.32 -32.15
CA MET A 25 3.83 -21.60 -31.59
C MET A 25 4.30 -20.16 -31.33
N LEU A 26 3.62 -19.26 -32.03
CA LEU A 26 3.70 -17.82 -31.93
C LEU A 26 3.92 -17.40 -30.48
N ALA A 27 5.01 -16.68 -30.24
CA ALA A 27 5.18 -15.85 -29.07
C ALA A 27 4.12 -14.73 -29.14
N GLY A 28 2.89 -15.07 -28.80
CA GLY A 28 1.98 -14.14 -28.20
C GLY A 28 2.57 -13.82 -26.84
N CYS A 29 3.47 -12.83 -26.80
CA CYS A 29 3.73 -12.11 -25.58
C CYS A 29 2.38 -11.51 -25.19
N GLY A 30 1.61 -12.26 -24.39
CA GLY A 30 0.50 -11.67 -23.68
C GLY A 30 1.07 -10.47 -22.95
N MET A 31 0.58 -9.29 -23.28
CA MET A 31 0.62 -8.17 -22.34
C MET A 31 -0.20 -8.63 -21.14
N TRP A 32 0.45 -9.31 -20.22
CA TRP A 32 -0.01 -9.38 -18.85
C TRP A 32 0.02 -7.93 -18.37
N PRO A 33 -1.08 -7.38 -17.82
CA PRO A 33 -1.02 -6.07 -17.17
C PRO A 33 0.14 -6.10 -16.19
N GLU A 34 1.05 -5.12 -16.24
CA GLU A 34 2.06 -5.00 -15.20
C GLU A 34 1.35 -4.94 -13.85
N GLU A 35 1.63 -5.91 -12.99
CA GLU A 35 1.08 -5.98 -11.64
C GLU A 35 1.48 -4.69 -10.89
N GLN A 36 0.49 -3.87 -10.56
CA GLN A 36 0.71 -2.69 -9.75
C GLN A 36 0.89 -3.13 -8.30
N LYS A 37 2.13 -3.06 -7.83
CA LYS A 37 2.45 -3.28 -6.43
C LYS A 37 2.20 -2.00 -5.65
N ASP A 38 1.19 -2.03 -4.79
CA ASP A 38 0.91 -0.96 -3.84
C ASP A 38 1.97 -1.00 -2.73
N LYS A 39 2.71 0.10 -2.61
CA LYS A 39 3.86 0.21 -1.72
C LYS A 39 3.54 1.16 -0.58
N LYS A 40 3.67 0.61 0.63
CA LYS A 40 3.66 1.35 1.89
C LYS A 40 2.43 2.24 2.11
N PRO A 41 1.19 1.72 2.01
CA PRO A 41 0.10 2.25 2.82
C PRO A 41 0.43 2.23 4.32
N VAL A 42 0.46 3.41 4.93
CA VAL A 42 0.66 3.62 6.37
C VAL A 42 -0.53 4.40 6.92
N LEU A 43 -1.15 3.88 7.98
CA LEU A 43 -2.31 4.48 8.65
C LEU A 43 -1.94 4.95 10.07
N TYR A 44 -2.09 6.25 10.31
CA TYR A 44 -1.95 6.92 11.61
C TYR A 44 -3.33 7.23 12.19
N LEU A 45 -3.46 7.16 13.52
CA LEU A 45 -4.73 7.37 14.22
C LEU A 45 -4.51 8.35 15.38
N TYR A 46 -5.28 9.44 15.38
CA TYR A 46 -5.18 10.52 16.37
C TYR A 46 -6.54 10.77 17.01
N PRO A 47 -6.99 9.92 17.96
CA PRO A 47 -8.23 10.17 18.69
C PRO A 47 -8.06 11.37 19.65
N THR A 48 -9.18 11.98 20.07
CA THR A 48 -9.14 13.11 21.03
C THR A 48 -8.80 12.70 22.45
N ARG A 49 -8.98 11.41 22.77
CA ARG A 49 -8.61 10.76 24.03
C ARG A 49 -8.15 9.35 23.71
N THR A 50 -7.33 8.77 24.58
CA THR A 50 -6.94 7.37 24.44
C THR A 50 -8.17 6.47 24.40
N MET A 51 -8.25 5.58 23.41
CA MET A 51 -9.36 4.66 23.24
C MET A 51 -8.94 3.38 22.53
N ASP A 52 -9.67 2.30 22.79
CA ASP A 52 -9.50 1.04 22.08
C ASP A 52 -10.22 1.08 20.73
N LEU A 53 -9.58 0.53 19.71
CA LEU A 53 -10.04 0.52 18.33
C LEU A 53 -9.85 -0.85 17.72
N SER A 54 -10.90 -1.31 17.03
CA SER A 54 -10.81 -2.36 16.03
C SER A 54 -10.78 -1.68 14.66
N VAL A 55 -9.69 -1.86 13.92
CA VAL A 55 -9.45 -1.26 12.60
C VAL A 55 -9.47 -2.36 11.58
N SER A 56 -10.54 -2.43 10.79
CA SER A 56 -10.68 -3.40 9.71
C SER A 56 -10.34 -2.77 8.37
N LEU A 57 -9.58 -3.50 7.54
CA LEU A 57 -9.27 -3.15 6.16
C LEU A 57 -9.84 -4.23 5.25
N ASP A 58 -10.74 -3.81 4.38
CA ASP A 58 -11.17 -4.55 3.19
C ASP A 58 -10.44 -3.97 1.98
N TYR A 59 -9.60 -4.79 1.34
CA TYR A 59 -8.75 -4.38 0.24
C TYR A 59 -9.09 -5.17 -1.01
N GLU A 60 -9.45 -4.46 -2.09
CA GLU A 60 -9.73 -5.02 -3.43
C GLU A 60 -8.43 -5.41 -4.15
N GLY A 61 -7.77 -6.42 -3.58
CA GLY A 61 -6.50 -6.96 -4.05
C GLY A 61 -6.01 -8.04 -3.09
N THR A 62 -4.71 -8.35 -3.17
CA THR A 62 -4.08 -9.31 -2.25
C THR A 62 -3.12 -8.58 -1.34
N LEU A 63 -3.31 -8.68 -0.02
CA LEU A 63 -2.33 -8.18 0.95
C LEU A 63 -1.09 -9.08 0.92
N THR A 64 0.07 -8.48 0.69
CA THR A 64 1.36 -9.19 0.62
C THR A 64 2.16 -9.06 1.91
N TYR A 65 1.92 -8.00 2.69
CA TYR A 65 2.55 -7.80 3.99
C TYR A 65 1.68 -6.93 4.89
N THR A 66 1.73 -7.15 6.20
CA THR A 66 1.06 -6.34 7.21
C THR A 66 1.92 -6.22 8.46
N TYR A 67 1.87 -5.06 9.10
CA TYR A 67 2.54 -4.85 10.39
C TYR A 67 1.83 -3.77 11.23
N PRO A 68 1.58 -3.99 12.53
CA PRO A 68 1.68 -5.27 13.24
C PRO A 68 0.80 -6.34 12.58
N THR A 69 0.95 -7.61 12.98
CA THR A 69 0.16 -8.70 12.38
C THR A 69 -1.32 -8.61 12.81
N PRO A 70 -2.26 -8.41 11.86
CA PRO A 70 -3.69 -8.38 12.15
C PRO A 70 -4.28 -9.79 12.24
N GLN A 71 -5.56 -9.85 12.61
CA GLN A 71 -6.38 -11.05 12.45
C GLN A 71 -7.00 -11.07 11.05
N THR A 72 -6.83 -12.17 10.31
CA THR A 72 -7.49 -12.38 9.01
C THR A 72 -8.90 -12.93 9.22
N GLN A 73 -9.87 -12.32 8.56
CA GLN A 73 -11.28 -12.70 8.59
C GLN A 73 -11.58 -13.72 7.47
N ALA A 74 -12.75 -14.37 7.58
CA ALA A 74 -13.16 -15.40 6.60
C ALA A 74 -13.43 -14.83 5.20
N ASP A 75 -13.77 -13.55 5.09
CA ASP A 75 -13.99 -12.83 3.84
C ASP A 75 -12.70 -12.29 3.20
N GLY A 76 -11.53 -12.51 3.83
CA GLY A 76 -10.23 -12.03 3.36
C GLY A 76 -9.83 -10.66 3.90
N SER A 77 -10.74 -9.94 4.57
CA SER A 77 -10.39 -8.68 5.26
C SER A 77 -9.45 -8.94 6.44
N VAL A 78 -8.74 -7.91 6.88
CA VAL A 78 -7.86 -7.96 8.05
C VAL A 78 -8.30 -6.99 9.11
N THR A 79 -8.08 -7.31 10.38
CA THR A 79 -8.45 -6.45 11.51
C THR A 79 -7.35 -6.35 12.54
N TRP A 80 -6.96 -5.12 12.87
CA TRP A 80 -6.10 -4.81 14.00
C TRP A 80 -6.93 -4.43 15.21
N GLN A 81 -6.49 -4.85 16.40
CA GLN A 81 -7.01 -4.34 17.67
C GLN A 81 -5.88 -3.59 18.37
N VAL A 82 -6.08 -2.30 18.62
CA VAL A 82 -5.07 -1.41 19.21
C VAL A 82 -5.72 -0.45 20.19
N THR A 83 -4.96 -0.01 21.18
CA THR A 83 -5.26 1.20 21.95
C THR A 83 -4.55 2.37 21.27
N ALA A 84 -5.31 3.34 20.75
CA ALA A 84 -4.75 4.52 20.10
C ALA A 84 -4.72 5.72 21.05
N ALA A 85 -3.57 6.40 21.14
CA ALA A 85 -3.37 7.60 21.95
C ALA A 85 -3.41 8.89 21.09
N PRO A 86 -3.74 10.07 21.68
CA PRO A 86 -3.86 11.32 20.92
C PRO A 86 -2.59 11.80 20.20
N ASP A 87 -1.40 11.34 20.60
CA ASP A 87 -0.11 11.63 19.97
C ASP A 87 0.22 10.72 18.77
N GLY A 88 -0.69 9.78 18.48
CA GLY A 88 -0.56 8.82 17.39
C GLY A 88 0.13 7.51 17.78
N ASP A 89 0.51 7.34 19.04
CA ASP A 89 1.03 6.06 19.51
C ASP A 89 -0.08 4.99 19.57
N LEU A 90 0.22 3.80 19.04
CA LEU A 90 -0.68 2.65 19.05
C LEU A 90 -0.07 1.56 19.92
N THR A 91 -0.84 1.03 20.87
CA THR A 91 -0.40 -0.06 21.73
C THR A 91 -1.19 -1.34 21.43
N ASP A 92 -0.52 -2.48 21.28
CA ASP A 92 -1.18 -3.79 21.18
C ASP A 92 -1.49 -4.41 22.55
N ALA A 93 -2.24 -5.51 22.57
CA ALA A 93 -2.61 -6.22 23.81
C ALA A 93 -1.41 -6.75 24.62
N SER A 94 -0.21 -6.84 24.03
CA SER A 94 1.03 -7.22 24.72
C SER A 94 1.80 -6.03 25.31
N GLY A 95 1.31 -4.80 25.09
CA GLY A 95 1.95 -3.57 25.53
C GLY A 95 3.06 -3.08 24.59
N ARG A 96 3.13 -3.58 23.35
CA ARG A 96 4.08 -3.07 22.35
C ARG A 96 3.52 -1.85 21.65
N HIS A 97 4.41 -0.90 21.40
CA HIS A 97 4.11 0.39 20.81
C HIS A 97 4.42 0.43 19.31
N TYR A 98 3.56 1.08 18.54
CA TYR A 98 3.66 1.25 17.10
C TYR A 98 3.32 2.68 16.72
N PRO A 99 4.06 3.29 15.78
CA PRO A 99 3.76 4.63 15.30
C PRO A 99 2.55 4.65 14.33
N SER A 100 2.18 3.50 13.78
CA SER A 100 1.20 3.36 12.71
C SER A 100 0.83 1.90 12.45
N LEU A 101 -0.27 1.67 11.72
CA LEU A 101 -0.55 0.41 11.05
C LEU A 101 0.00 0.46 9.62
N PHE A 102 0.54 -0.64 9.13
CA PHE A 102 1.19 -0.74 7.82
C PHE A 102 0.69 -1.95 7.06
N TRP A 103 0.54 -1.80 5.75
CA TRP A 103 0.29 -2.90 4.85
C TRP A 103 0.95 -2.68 3.48
N GLU A 104 1.16 -3.76 2.74
CA GLU A 104 1.48 -3.77 1.31
C GLU A 104 0.50 -4.70 0.60
N GLY A 105 0.20 -4.42 -0.65
CA GLY A 105 -0.72 -5.22 -1.44
C GLY A 105 -0.41 -5.19 -2.93
N GLU A 106 -1.05 -6.10 -3.64
CA GLU A 106 -1.06 -6.15 -5.10
C GLU A 106 -2.50 -5.93 -5.54
N GLY A 107 -2.70 -4.87 -6.32
CA GLY A 107 -4.00 -4.46 -6.81
C GLY A 107 -4.18 -4.81 -8.28
N ILE A 108 -5.43 -4.98 -8.71
CA ILE A 108 -5.78 -5.22 -10.13
C ILE A 108 -6.19 -3.94 -10.87
N THR A 109 -6.35 -2.82 -10.16
CA THR A 109 -6.77 -1.55 -10.75
C THR A 109 -5.61 -0.85 -11.44
N ILE A 110 -5.87 -0.41 -12.66
CA ILE A 110 -4.92 0.42 -13.39
C ILE A 110 -5.20 1.88 -13.08
N LEU A 111 -4.32 2.51 -12.30
CA LEU A 111 -4.36 3.95 -12.08
C LEU A 111 -3.84 4.67 -13.33
N THR A 112 -4.65 5.55 -13.91
CA THR A 112 -4.24 6.35 -15.07
C THR A 112 -3.45 7.58 -14.62
N GLN A 113 -2.61 8.11 -15.52
CA GLN A 113 -1.82 9.32 -15.28
C GLN A 113 -2.07 10.33 -16.41
N ASP A 114 -3.33 10.63 -16.67
CA ASP A 114 -3.75 11.61 -17.69
C ASP A 114 -3.50 13.07 -17.23
N GLU A 115 -3.23 13.24 -15.94
CA GLU A 115 -2.87 14.47 -15.27
C GLU A 115 -1.80 14.20 -14.21
N GLY A 116 -1.06 15.23 -13.82
CA GLY A 116 -0.07 15.13 -12.74
C GLY A 116 0.97 16.24 -12.82
N PHE A 117 2.07 16.03 -12.11
CA PHE A 117 3.19 16.96 -12.06
C PHE A 117 4.43 16.27 -12.64
N VAL A 118 5.09 16.92 -13.58
CA VAL A 118 6.43 16.48 -14.00
C VAL A 118 7.44 17.04 -13.02
N VAL A 119 8.18 16.16 -12.37
CA VAL A 119 9.08 16.49 -11.27
C VAL A 119 10.50 16.08 -11.65
N GLU A 120 11.39 17.06 -11.65
CA GLU A 120 12.84 16.84 -11.83
C GLU A 120 13.46 16.35 -10.53
N ALA A 121 14.56 15.61 -10.62
CA ALA A 121 15.16 14.93 -9.47
C ALA A 121 15.58 15.87 -8.32
N ASP A 122 16.10 17.06 -8.65
CA ASP A 122 16.53 18.07 -7.67
C ASP A 122 15.36 18.83 -7.03
N ALA A 123 14.19 18.81 -7.65
CA ALA A 123 12.97 19.42 -7.15
C ALA A 123 12.10 18.46 -6.32
N ALA A 124 12.37 17.15 -6.33
CA ALA A 124 11.50 16.11 -5.77
C ALA A 124 11.12 16.35 -4.30
N THR A 125 12.08 16.67 -3.45
CA THR A 125 11.83 16.92 -2.02
C THR A 125 10.94 18.15 -1.81
N ALA A 126 11.33 19.30 -2.36
CA ALA A 126 10.58 20.55 -2.20
C ALA A 126 9.16 20.45 -2.80
N PHE A 127 9.02 19.74 -3.92
CA PHE A 127 7.72 19.43 -4.51
C PHE A 127 6.82 18.64 -3.55
N LEU A 128 7.34 17.55 -2.95
CA LEU A 128 6.57 16.75 -2.02
C LEU A 128 6.23 17.54 -0.74
N GLU A 129 7.15 18.33 -0.20
CA GLU A 129 6.88 19.17 0.99
C GLU A 129 5.70 20.12 0.74
N ASP A 130 5.68 20.81 -0.41
CA ASP A 130 4.59 21.71 -0.80
C ASP A 130 3.25 20.97 -0.96
N LYS A 131 3.23 19.89 -1.75
CA LYS A 131 1.97 19.18 -2.06
C LYS A 131 1.41 18.45 -0.84
N LEU A 132 2.25 17.79 -0.04
CA LEU A 132 1.80 17.06 1.15
C LEU A 132 1.29 18.01 2.24
N SER A 133 1.89 19.20 2.39
CA SER A 133 1.39 20.24 3.28
C SER A 133 0.00 20.73 2.83
N THR A 134 -0.18 20.97 1.51
CA THR A 134 -1.48 21.32 0.93
C THR A 134 -2.53 20.22 1.20
N LEU A 135 -2.13 18.95 1.07
CA LEU A 135 -2.98 17.79 1.32
C LEU A 135 -3.11 17.45 2.82
N GLY A 136 -2.60 18.31 3.71
CA GLY A 136 -2.88 18.25 5.14
C GLY A 136 -2.05 17.25 5.92
N LEU A 137 -0.97 16.67 5.37
CA LEU A 137 -0.01 15.89 6.16
C LEU A 137 0.74 16.80 7.13
N SER A 138 0.98 16.30 8.34
CA SER A 138 1.89 16.92 9.29
C SER A 138 3.34 16.77 8.85
N GLU A 139 4.24 17.55 9.43
CA GLU A 139 5.69 17.44 9.15
C GLU A 139 6.23 16.02 9.40
N ARG A 140 5.74 15.34 10.46
CA ARG A 140 6.14 13.96 10.79
C ARG A 140 5.75 12.98 9.69
N GLU A 141 4.49 13.01 9.27
CA GLU A 141 3.98 12.11 8.23
C GLU A 141 4.60 12.42 6.87
N ALA A 142 4.75 13.71 6.53
CA ALA A 142 5.39 14.14 5.29
C ALA A 142 6.86 13.69 5.24
N ALA A 143 7.61 13.78 6.33
CA ALA A 143 8.99 13.29 6.39
C ALA A 143 9.07 11.77 6.12
N GLU A 144 8.18 10.97 6.69
CA GLU A 144 8.14 9.52 6.42
C GLU A 144 7.71 9.18 4.99
N PHE A 145 6.79 9.96 4.43
CA PHE A 145 6.40 9.86 3.03
C PHE A 145 7.60 10.16 2.11
N ILE A 146 8.26 11.30 2.32
CA ILE A 146 9.36 11.81 1.49
C ILE A 146 10.57 10.89 1.58
N THR A 147 10.93 10.40 2.77
CA THR A 147 12.05 9.46 2.92
C THR A 147 11.85 8.16 2.14
N PHE A 148 10.60 7.78 1.86
CA PHE A 148 10.30 6.65 0.99
C PHE A 148 10.20 7.05 -0.49
N TRP A 149 9.37 8.03 -0.83
CA TRP A 149 9.05 8.37 -2.21
C TRP A 149 10.03 9.32 -2.89
N GLY A 150 10.64 10.25 -2.14
CA GLY A 150 11.58 11.24 -2.65
C GLY A 150 12.75 10.61 -3.42
N PRO A 151 13.51 9.66 -2.83
CA PRO A 151 14.59 8.98 -3.54
C PRO A 151 14.11 8.25 -4.80
N ARG A 152 12.94 7.59 -4.75
CA ARG A 152 12.37 6.84 -5.89
C ARG A 152 11.95 7.74 -7.05
N ILE A 153 11.49 8.95 -6.75
CA ILE A 153 11.18 9.98 -7.74
C ILE A 153 12.50 10.52 -8.32
N ALA A 154 13.47 10.84 -7.47
CA ALA A 154 14.75 11.42 -7.87
C ALA A 154 15.61 10.47 -8.72
N GLU A 155 15.61 9.17 -8.43
CA GLU A 155 16.35 8.15 -9.18
C GLU A 155 15.92 8.07 -10.66
N ARG A 156 14.70 8.48 -10.98
CA ARG A 156 14.20 8.53 -12.37
C ARG A 156 14.76 9.69 -13.18
N GLY A 157 15.42 10.66 -12.53
CA GLY A 157 15.85 11.92 -13.16
C GLY A 157 14.68 12.88 -13.41
N ARG A 158 13.61 12.37 -14.03
CA ARG A 158 12.39 13.10 -14.36
C ARG A 158 11.19 12.15 -14.31
N ALA A 159 10.21 12.42 -13.45
CA ALA A 159 9.05 11.55 -13.23
C ALA A 159 7.72 12.29 -13.35
N LEU A 160 6.66 11.58 -13.75
CA LEU A 160 5.29 12.03 -13.61
C LEU A 160 4.74 11.54 -12.27
N VAL A 161 4.36 12.47 -11.41
CA VAL A 161 3.72 12.19 -10.11
C VAL A 161 2.25 12.58 -10.20
N THR A 162 1.37 11.61 -10.00
CA THR A 162 -0.09 11.80 -10.01
C THR A 162 -0.63 11.46 -8.63
N PHE A 163 -1.47 12.32 -8.06
CA PHE A 163 -2.21 12.02 -6.83
C PHE A 163 -3.52 11.34 -7.22
N ALA A 164 -3.69 10.07 -6.80
CA ALA A 164 -4.80 9.19 -7.19
C ALA A 164 -5.55 8.68 -5.96
N SER A 165 -5.72 9.55 -4.95
CA SER A 165 -6.34 9.19 -3.68
C SER A 165 -7.78 8.72 -3.83
N GLU A 166 -8.59 9.31 -4.72
CA GLU A 166 -10.00 8.92 -4.87
C GLU A 166 -10.16 7.51 -5.41
N GLU A 167 -9.32 7.12 -6.37
CA GLU A 167 -9.25 5.76 -6.91
C GLU A 167 -8.84 4.78 -5.83
N PHE A 168 -7.75 5.08 -5.13
CA PHE A 168 -7.22 4.24 -4.07
C PHE A 168 -8.23 4.05 -2.92
N VAL A 169 -8.98 5.10 -2.58
CA VAL A 169 -10.01 5.06 -1.53
C VAL A 169 -11.08 4.00 -1.81
N ARG A 170 -11.42 3.79 -3.08
CA ARG A 170 -12.42 2.78 -3.48
C ARG A 170 -11.90 1.35 -3.31
N GLN A 171 -10.59 1.16 -3.37
CA GLN A 171 -9.96 -0.15 -3.29
C GLN A 171 -9.61 -0.55 -1.85
N ALA A 172 -9.23 0.40 -1.01
CA ALA A 172 -8.88 0.16 0.39
C ALA A 172 -9.91 0.83 1.31
N VAL A 173 -10.85 0.03 1.80
CA VAL A 173 -11.96 0.49 2.64
C VAL A 173 -11.69 0.16 4.10
N TYR A 174 -11.69 1.20 4.93
CA TYR A 174 -11.52 1.07 6.38
C TYR A 174 -12.85 1.10 7.12
N ARG A 175 -12.93 0.30 8.18
CA ARG A 175 -13.97 0.39 9.20
C ARG A 175 -13.31 0.48 10.58
N PHE A 176 -13.73 1.44 11.39
CA PHE A 176 -13.30 1.56 12.78
C PHE A 176 -14.47 1.25 13.70
N THR A 177 -14.26 0.40 14.70
CA THR A 177 -15.29 0.06 15.69
C THR A 177 -14.73 0.03 17.10
N ASP A 178 -15.61 0.26 18.06
CA ASP A 178 -15.33 -0.02 19.47
C ASP A 178 -15.27 -1.56 19.65
N PRO A 179 -14.14 -2.13 20.12
CA PRO A 179 -13.99 -3.58 20.22
C PRO A 179 -14.97 -4.25 21.19
N SER A 180 -15.48 -3.52 22.19
CA SER A 180 -16.33 -4.07 23.24
C SER A 180 -17.80 -4.17 22.83
N SER A 181 -18.27 -3.18 22.06
CA SER A 181 -19.68 -3.03 21.67
C SER A 181 -19.91 -3.33 20.19
N GLY A 182 -18.86 -3.30 19.36
CA GLY A 182 -18.97 -3.36 17.90
C GLY A 182 -19.54 -2.09 17.28
N ALA A 183 -19.76 -1.03 18.06
CA ALA A 183 -20.30 0.23 17.56
C ALA A 183 -19.32 0.89 16.59
N GLU A 184 -19.85 1.43 15.49
CA GLU A 184 -19.04 2.15 14.50
C GLU A 184 -18.50 3.45 15.08
N ILE A 185 -17.21 3.68 14.85
CA ILE A 185 -16.51 4.92 15.16
C ILE A 185 -16.12 5.53 13.82
N VAL A 186 -16.56 6.76 13.57
CA VAL A 186 -16.24 7.46 12.32
C VAL A 186 -15.23 8.56 12.66
N PRO A 187 -14.02 8.56 12.04
CA PRO A 187 -13.12 9.69 12.17
C PRO A 187 -13.81 10.98 11.69
N ASP A 188 -13.71 12.03 12.50
CA ASP A 188 -14.17 13.37 12.14
C ASP A 188 -13.39 13.92 10.93
N THR A 189 -12.14 13.50 10.77
CA THR A 189 -11.28 13.83 9.64
C THR A 189 -10.54 12.57 9.16
N PHE A 190 -10.58 12.29 7.86
CA PHE A 190 -9.76 11.24 7.25
C PHE A 190 -8.99 11.80 6.04
N ILE A 191 -7.69 11.98 6.21
CA ILE A 191 -6.79 12.46 5.15
C ILE A 191 -6.15 11.26 4.48
N ARG A 192 -6.28 11.14 3.16
CA ARG A 192 -5.72 10.01 2.39
C ARG A 192 -4.93 10.53 1.20
N VAL A 193 -3.64 10.20 1.14
CA VAL A 193 -2.73 10.62 0.07
C VAL A 193 -2.11 9.42 -0.61
N TYR A 194 -2.47 9.19 -1.86
CA TYR A 194 -1.89 8.12 -2.67
C TYR A 194 -1.26 8.70 -3.92
N ILE A 195 0.01 8.34 -4.20
CA ILE A 195 0.68 8.77 -5.44
C ILE A 195 0.91 7.62 -6.41
N VAL A 196 0.90 7.94 -7.69
CA VAL A 196 1.43 7.10 -8.77
C VAL A 196 2.67 7.79 -9.30
N VAL A 197 3.81 7.10 -9.25
CA VAL A 197 5.06 7.55 -9.85
C VAL A 197 5.30 6.77 -11.13
N GLY A 198 5.37 7.48 -12.25
CA GLY A 198 5.63 6.87 -13.55
C GLY A 198 6.58 7.72 -14.39
N ASP A 199 6.80 7.28 -15.63
CA ASP A 199 7.66 7.99 -16.58
C ASP A 199 7.08 9.34 -16.98
N ALA A 200 7.95 10.35 -17.06
CA ALA A 200 7.54 11.67 -17.53
C ALA A 200 7.20 11.64 -19.03
N PRO A 201 6.03 12.14 -19.44
CA PRO A 201 5.67 12.19 -20.85
C PRO A 201 6.57 13.16 -21.62
N GLN A 202 6.73 12.89 -22.92
CA GLN A 202 7.44 13.78 -23.85
C GLN A 202 6.61 15.01 -24.21
N THR A 203 5.28 14.88 -24.15
CA THR A 203 4.32 15.97 -24.37
C THR A 203 3.88 16.57 -23.04
N ALA A 204 3.40 17.81 -23.08
CA ALA A 204 2.80 18.43 -21.91
C ALA A 204 1.64 17.59 -21.37
N VAL A 205 1.65 17.39 -20.04
CA VAL A 205 0.56 16.78 -19.28
C VAL A 205 -0.21 17.88 -18.57
N ARG A 206 -1.51 17.68 -18.39
CA ARG A 206 -2.34 18.62 -17.64
C ARG A 206 -1.96 18.57 -16.16
N GLU A 207 -1.68 19.72 -15.57
CA GLU A 207 -1.38 19.79 -14.15
C GLU A 207 -2.63 19.51 -13.30
N GLN A 208 -2.45 18.74 -12.22
CA GLN A 208 -3.51 18.44 -11.26
C GLN A 208 -3.84 19.65 -10.39
N LYS A 209 -5.14 19.82 -10.10
CA LYS A 209 -5.62 20.78 -9.12
C LYS A 209 -5.90 20.06 -7.82
N LEU A 210 -4.95 20.16 -6.88
CA LEU A 210 -5.13 19.60 -5.55
C LEU A 210 -6.03 20.51 -4.71
N VAL A 211 -6.99 19.91 -4.02
CA VAL A 211 -7.85 20.61 -3.08
C VAL A 211 -7.19 20.55 -1.70
N PRO A 212 -7.05 21.68 -0.99
CA PRO A 212 -6.54 21.68 0.37
C PRO A 212 -7.36 20.76 1.28
N ALA A 213 -6.68 20.00 2.12
CA ALA A 213 -7.35 19.11 3.07
C ALA A 213 -8.21 19.89 4.08
N PRO A 214 -9.29 19.27 4.61
CA PRO A 214 -10.02 19.83 5.73
C PRO A 214 -9.12 19.98 6.96
N ALA A 215 -9.52 20.87 7.88
CA ALA A 215 -8.82 21.02 9.16
C ALA A 215 -8.91 19.71 9.97
N ARG A 216 -7.81 19.36 10.65
CA ARG A 216 -7.76 18.22 11.56
C ARG A 216 -8.57 18.54 12.83
N THR A 217 -9.81 18.11 12.87
CA THR A 217 -10.71 18.28 14.02
C THR A 217 -11.15 16.94 14.54
N GLY A 218 -11.28 16.78 15.87
CA GLY A 218 -11.78 15.54 16.46
C GLY A 218 -10.84 14.34 16.24
N PHE A 219 -11.41 13.14 16.15
CA PHE A 219 -10.66 11.94 15.80
C PHE A 219 -10.19 12.03 14.35
N THR A 220 -8.88 12.12 14.14
CA THR A 220 -8.28 12.18 12.80
C THR A 220 -7.59 10.87 12.45
N ALA A 221 -7.91 10.32 11.28
CA ALA A 221 -7.14 9.25 10.64
C ALA A 221 -6.35 9.83 9.46
N VAL A 222 -5.12 9.35 9.25
CA VAL A 222 -4.29 9.77 8.12
C VAL A 222 -3.70 8.52 7.47
N GLU A 223 -3.95 8.34 6.18
CA GLU A 223 -3.30 7.30 5.39
C GLU A 223 -2.48 7.91 4.27
N TRP A 224 -1.30 7.37 4.03
CA TRP A 224 -0.61 7.64 2.78
C TRP A 224 0.05 6.40 2.21
N GLY A 225 0.25 6.38 0.90
CA GLY A 225 0.87 5.29 0.16
C GLY A 225 1.20 5.69 -1.28
N GLY A 226 1.56 4.71 -2.10
CA GLY A 226 1.65 4.93 -3.53
C GLY A 226 2.08 3.69 -4.31
N THR A 227 2.14 3.84 -5.62
CA THR A 227 2.69 2.82 -6.53
C THR A 227 3.71 3.45 -7.47
N ALA A 228 4.62 2.63 -7.96
CA ALA A 228 5.59 3.02 -8.99
C ALA A 228 5.51 2.03 -10.14
N ARG A 229 5.52 2.57 -11.36
CA ARG A 229 5.58 1.82 -12.62
C ARG A 229 6.72 2.31 -13.49
#